data_AF-A0A246G5M3-F1
#
_entry.id   AF-A0A246G5M3-F1
#
_cell.length_a   1.000
_cell.length_b   1.000
_cell.length_c   1.000
_cell.angle_alpha   90.00
_cell.angle_beta   90.00
_cell.angle_gamma   90.00
#
_symmetry.space_group_name_H-M   'P 1'
#
loop_
_entity.id
_entity.type
_entity.pdbx_description
1 polymer ?
#
loop_
_entity_poly.entity_id
_entity_poly.type
_entity_poly.pdbx_seq_one_letter_code
_entity_poly.pdbx_strand_id
1 'polypeptide(L)'
;MIDNLTRQLLTKYLPNDPRLQQEPLQAVTAITKSEAPPVQHLAAKSALGVLQEVAGMVIIMSSNDYTEGVIFKALREFNTQHPELMSRSFTLPVAQSGIPVGSWVFITQEED
;
A
#
# COMPACT_ATOMS: atom_id res chain seq x y z
N MET A 1 14.01 -12.06 5.73
CA MET A 1 14.06 -11.83 7.19
C MET A 1 12.64 -11.94 7.70
N ILE A 2 12.36 -12.84 8.66
CA ILE A 2 11.02 -13.04 9.22
C ILE A 2 10.93 -12.19 10.48
N ASP A 3 9.91 -11.35 10.60
CA ASP A 3 9.69 -10.54 11.79
C ASP A 3 9.25 -11.41 12.99
N ASN A 4 9.44 -10.90 14.21
CA ASN A 4 9.20 -11.66 15.45
C ASN A 4 7.73 -12.12 15.58
N LEU A 5 6.78 -11.28 15.13
CA LEU A 5 5.37 -11.61 15.16
C LEU A 5 5.06 -12.76 14.20
N THR A 6 5.56 -12.70 12.98
CA THR A 6 5.44 -13.78 11.99
C THR A 6 6.09 -15.07 12.49
N ARG A 7 7.22 -14.99 13.21
CA ARG A 7 7.85 -16.17 13.82
C ARG A 7 6.97 -16.78 14.92
N GLN A 8 6.34 -15.97 15.76
CA GLN A 8 5.41 -16.44 16.80
C GLN A 8 4.18 -17.12 16.21
N LEU A 9 3.61 -16.54 15.16
CA LEU A 9 2.46 -17.12 14.46
C LEU A 9 2.82 -18.44 13.77
N LEU A 10 3.97 -18.49 13.08
CA LEU A 10 4.46 -19.73 12.46
C LEU A 10 4.71 -20.83 13.49
N THR A 11 5.31 -20.49 14.63
CA THR A 11 5.56 -21.45 15.71
C THR A 11 4.26 -22.04 16.27
N LYS A 12 3.20 -21.23 16.40
CA LYS A 12 1.93 -21.64 17.00
C LYS A 12 1.06 -22.48 16.06
N TYR A 13 1.06 -22.15 14.77
CA TYR A 13 0.12 -22.76 13.81
C TYR A 13 0.78 -23.74 12.83
N LEU A 14 2.09 -23.60 12.56
CA LEU A 14 2.83 -24.36 11.55
C LEU A 14 4.27 -24.68 12.03
N PRO A 15 4.44 -25.51 13.06
CA PRO A 15 5.74 -25.75 13.70
C PRO A 15 6.78 -26.44 12.80
N ASN A 16 6.34 -27.06 11.70
CA ASN A 16 7.20 -27.74 10.72
C ASN A 16 7.57 -26.86 9.52
N ASP A 17 7.33 -25.55 9.59
CA ASP A 17 7.62 -24.65 8.48
C ASP A 17 9.15 -24.46 8.28
N PRO A 18 9.70 -24.68 7.06
CA PRO A 18 11.13 -24.50 6.76
C PRO A 18 11.66 -23.09 7.06
N ARG A 19 10.77 -22.10 7.11
CA ARG A 19 11.09 -20.71 7.45
C ARG A 19 11.50 -20.54 8.92
N LEU A 20 11.09 -21.44 9.81
CA LEU A 20 11.50 -21.43 11.21
C LEU A 20 12.94 -21.90 11.42
N GLN A 21 13.51 -22.65 10.45
CA GLN A 21 14.88 -23.19 10.51
C GLN A 21 15.94 -22.24 9.94
N GLN A 22 15.55 -21.07 9.43
CA GLN A 22 16.48 -20.04 8.99
C GLN A 22 16.96 -19.22 10.19
N GLU A 23 17.98 -19.71 10.91
CA GLU A 23 18.80 -18.92 11.84
C GLU A 23 20.16 -18.53 11.21
N PRO A 24 20.82 -17.47 11.71
CA PRO A 24 21.42 -16.45 10.86
C PRO A 24 22.94 -16.62 10.74
N LEU A 25 23.48 -16.55 9.53
CA LEU A 25 24.91 -16.33 9.34
C LEU A 25 25.26 -14.88 9.75
N GLN A 26 25.66 -14.72 11.01
CA GLN A 26 26.56 -13.64 11.46
C GLN A 26 27.91 -13.76 10.70
N ALA A 27 28.77 -12.77 10.49
CA ALA A 27 28.76 -11.31 10.47
C ALA A 27 30.19 -10.90 9.99
N VAL A 28 30.32 -9.68 9.45
CA VAL A 28 31.53 -8.82 9.38
C VAL A 28 32.66 -9.14 8.38
N THR A 29 32.80 -8.28 7.36
CA THR A 29 33.99 -7.49 6.90
C THR A 29 33.63 -6.95 5.50
N ALA A 30 33.86 -5.72 5.03
CA ALA A 30 34.84 -4.70 5.33
C ALA A 30 34.46 -3.40 4.56
N ILE A 31 34.69 -2.23 5.19
CA ILE A 31 35.41 -1.06 4.63
C ILE A 31 34.77 -0.25 3.46
N THR A 32 34.40 1.00 3.82
CA THR A 32 34.35 2.27 3.04
C THR A 32 34.11 2.24 1.53
N LYS A 33 33.04 2.93 1.07
CA LYS A 33 33.15 3.87 -0.07
C LYS A 33 32.00 4.88 -0.12
N SER A 34 32.35 6.14 0.12
CA SER A 34 31.65 7.31 -0.45
C SER A 34 31.99 7.39 -1.94
N GLU A 35 31.01 7.60 -2.82
CA GLU A 35 30.96 8.57 -3.93
C GLU A 35 29.74 8.27 -4.85
N ALA A 36 29.05 9.31 -5.32
CA ALA A 36 27.68 9.33 -5.87
C ALA A 36 27.59 9.06 -7.42
N PRO A 37 26.53 9.51 -8.14
CA PRO A 37 25.28 8.81 -8.54
C PRO A 37 25.17 8.61 -10.08
N PRO A 38 24.02 8.14 -10.66
CA PRO A 38 23.00 9.12 -11.11
C PRO A 38 21.52 8.64 -11.06
N VAL A 39 20.66 9.58 -10.67
CA VAL A 39 19.41 9.98 -11.36
C VAL A 39 18.64 8.88 -12.11
N GLN A 40 17.58 8.34 -11.51
CA GLN A 40 16.47 7.79 -12.27
C GLN A 40 15.29 8.76 -12.23
N HIS A 41 15.35 9.66 -13.21
CA HIS A 41 14.26 10.24 -13.99
C HIS A 41 12.90 10.40 -13.30
N LEU A 42 12.74 11.60 -12.77
CA LEU A 42 11.53 12.40 -12.88
C LEU A 42 10.94 12.26 -14.30
N ALA A 43 9.85 11.52 -14.45
CA ALA A 43 8.96 11.63 -15.60
C ALA A 43 7.76 12.47 -15.18
N ALA A 44 7.95 13.78 -15.31
CA ALA A 44 6.87 14.73 -15.24
C ALA A 44 5.92 14.52 -16.43
N LYS A 45 4.63 14.74 -16.17
CA LYS A 45 3.55 15.09 -17.11
C LYS A 45 2.97 13.95 -17.94
N SER A 46 1.84 13.41 -17.46
CA SER A 46 0.64 13.45 -18.30
C SER A 46 -0.59 13.66 -17.43
N ALA A 47 -1.20 14.83 -17.61
CA ALA A 47 -2.55 15.10 -17.15
C ALA A 47 -3.54 14.19 -17.88
N LEU A 48 -4.68 13.94 -17.22
CA LEU A 48 -5.92 13.34 -17.70
C LEU A 48 -6.06 11.81 -17.57
N GLY A 49 -6.66 11.40 -16.45
CA GLY A 49 -7.87 10.57 -16.52
C GLY A 49 -7.71 9.06 -16.71
N VAL A 50 -6.64 8.44 -16.20
CA VAL A 50 -6.64 6.98 -16.02
C VAL A 50 -6.81 6.73 -14.53
N LEU A 51 -8.05 6.57 -14.10
CA LEU A 51 -8.31 6.02 -12.78
C LEU A 51 -7.65 4.64 -12.77
N GLN A 52 -6.65 4.47 -11.91
CA GLN A 52 -5.94 3.21 -11.82
C GLN A 52 -6.89 2.21 -11.20
N GLU A 53 -7.41 1.31 -12.04
CA GLU A 53 -8.26 0.21 -11.62
C GLU A 53 -7.39 -0.99 -11.26
N VAL A 54 -7.50 -1.45 -10.01
CA VAL A 54 -6.77 -2.59 -9.50
C VAL A 54 -7.75 -3.53 -8.83
N ALA A 55 -7.94 -4.72 -9.40
CA ALA A 55 -8.82 -5.76 -8.87
C ALA A 55 -10.27 -5.30 -8.57
N GLY A 56 -10.86 -4.48 -9.45
CA GLY A 56 -12.23 -3.96 -9.29
C GLY A 56 -12.36 -2.76 -8.35
N MET A 57 -11.22 -2.24 -7.85
CA MET A 57 -11.15 -0.98 -7.12
C MET A 57 -10.52 0.09 -7.99
N VAL A 58 -11.17 1.24 -8.04
CA VAL A 58 -10.76 2.44 -8.75
C VAL A 58 -10.11 3.39 -7.74
N ILE A 59 -8.87 3.80 -7.96
CA ILE A 59 -8.21 4.77 -7.09
C ILE A 59 -8.71 6.17 -7.43
N ILE A 60 -9.33 6.83 -6.45
CA ILE A 60 -9.83 8.21 -6.59
C ILE A 60 -8.75 9.19 -6.14
N MET A 61 -8.13 8.95 -4.98
CA MET A 61 -7.01 9.75 -4.47
C MET A 61 -5.96 8.87 -3.82
N SER A 62 -4.72 8.93 -4.32
CA SER A 62 -3.57 8.21 -3.77
C SER A 62 -2.94 8.97 -2.60
N SER A 63 -2.54 8.26 -1.54
CA SER A 63 -1.80 8.87 -0.43
C SER A 63 -0.34 9.23 -0.75
N ASN A 64 0.17 8.84 -1.93
CA ASN A 64 1.45 9.34 -2.43
C ASN A 64 1.36 10.79 -2.90
N ASP A 65 0.20 11.19 -3.42
CA ASP A 65 -0.01 12.49 -4.08
C ASP A 65 -0.76 13.47 -3.18
N TYR A 66 -1.57 12.96 -2.26
CA TYR A 66 -2.43 13.75 -1.39
C TYR A 66 -2.20 13.43 0.08
N THR A 67 -2.28 14.46 0.93
CA THR A 67 -2.22 14.28 2.37
C THR A 67 -3.50 13.66 2.92
N GLU A 68 -3.38 12.89 4.00
CA GLU A 68 -4.49 12.22 4.66
C GLU A 68 -5.66 13.18 4.99
N GLY A 69 -5.37 14.38 5.50
CA GLY A 69 -6.39 15.38 5.80
C GLY A 69 -7.17 15.86 4.58
N VAL A 70 -6.54 15.94 3.41
CA VAL A 70 -7.20 16.30 2.15
C VAL A 70 -8.09 15.15 1.67
N ILE A 71 -7.57 13.92 1.72
CA ILE A 71 -8.30 12.71 1.33
C ILE A 71 -9.55 12.55 2.20
N PHE A 72 -9.43 12.61 3.52
CA PHE A 72 -10.58 12.45 4.43
C PHE A 72 -11.63 13.54 4.27
N LYS A 73 -11.20 14.79 4.01
CA LYS A 73 -12.13 15.88 3.76
C LYS A 73 -12.93 15.62 2.49
N ALA A 74 -12.26 15.27 1.40
CA ALA A 74 -12.90 14.98 0.12
C ALA A 74 -13.82 13.75 0.21
N LEU A 75 -13.37 12.68 0.85
CA LEU A 75 -14.16 11.47 1.10
C LEU A 75 -15.44 11.78 1.89
N ARG A 76 -15.32 12.56 2.98
CA ARG A 76 -16.47 12.93 3.80
C ARG A 76 -17.48 13.75 3.00
N GLU A 77 -17.00 14.74 2.25
CA GLU A 77 -17.85 15.60 1.42
C GLU A 77 -18.58 14.79 0.35
N PHE A 78 -17.87 13.89 -0.34
CA PHE A 78 -18.46 12.97 -1.32
C PHE A 78 -19.51 12.05 -0.68
N ASN A 79 -19.19 11.37 0.43
CA ASN A 79 -20.13 10.46 1.10
C ASN A 79 -21.34 11.19 1.70
N THR A 80 -21.23 12.49 2.01
CA THR A 80 -22.36 13.31 2.44
C THR A 80 -23.30 13.62 1.28
N GLN A 81 -22.75 13.86 0.09
CA GLN A 81 -23.51 14.14 -1.14
C GLN A 81 -24.09 12.87 -1.79
N HIS A 82 -23.41 11.73 -1.59
CA HIS A 82 -23.76 10.43 -2.15
C HIS A 82 -23.81 9.34 -1.06
N PRO A 83 -24.79 9.38 -0.13
CA PRO A 83 -24.92 8.37 0.92
C PRO A 83 -25.05 6.93 0.38
N GLU A 84 -25.66 6.78 -0.80
CA GLU A 84 -25.85 5.51 -1.52
C GLU A 84 -24.54 4.86 -1.96
N LEU A 85 -23.47 5.66 -2.11
CA LEU A 85 -22.15 5.20 -2.55
C LEU A 85 -21.17 5.00 -1.38
N MET A 86 -21.58 5.31 -0.15
CA MET A 86 -20.69 5.32 1.02
C MET A 86 -20.06 3.95 1.32
N SER A 87 -20.79 2.85 1.12
CA SER A 87 -20.26 1.49 1.32
C SER A 87 -19.18 1.12 0.29
N ARG A 88 -19.18 1.79 -0.86
CA ARG A 88 -18.27 1.55 -1.99
C ARG A 88 -17.12 2.53 -2.03
N SER A 89 -17.09 3.52 -1.14
CA SER A 89 -16.16 4.66 -1.14
C SER A 89 -15.46 4.77 0.22
N PHE A 90 -14.18 4.39 0.28
CA PHE A 90 -13.44 4.31 1.55
C PHE A 90 -11.92 4.47 1.39
N THR A 91 -11.23 4.74 2.50
CA THR A 91 -9.77 4.73 2.55
C THR A 91 -9.24 3.35 2.89
N LEU A 92 -8.15 2.93 2.23
CA LEU A 92 -7.52 1.64 2.49
C LEU A 92 -6.81 1.63 3.85
N PRO A 93 -7.12 0.67 4.74
CA PRO A 93 -6.45 0.55 6.05
C PRO A 93 -5.05 -0.08 5.94
N VAL A 94 -4.75 -0.76 4.83
CA VAL A 94 -3.47 -1.40 4.55
C VAL A 94 -3.10 -1.19 3.10
N ALA A 95 -1.81 -1.22 2.78
CA ALA A 95 -1.37 -1.20 1.40
C ALA A 95 -1.77 -2.51 0.71
N GLN A 96 -2.40 -2.41 -0.45
CA GLN A 96 -2.91 -3.58 -1.19
C GLN A 96 -2.71 -3.38 -2.68
N SER A 97 -2.22 -4.42 -3.37
CA SER A 97 -2.08 -4.44 -4.83
C SER A 97 -1.31 -3.24 -5.41
N GLY A 98 -0.30 -2.75 -4.68
CA GLY A 98 0.49 -1.57 -5.07
C GLY A 98 -0.13 -0.22 -4.70
N ILE A 99 -1.31 -0.20 -4.11
CA ILE A 99 -1.98 1.00 -3.61
C ILE A 99 -1.48 1.30 -2.19
N PRO A 100 -0.99 2.51 -1.90
CA PRO A 100 -0.50 2.84 -0.57
C PRO A 100 -1.64 3.00 0.43
N VAL A 101 -1.33 2.71 1.71
CA VAL A 101 -2.27 2.88 2.84
C VAL A 101 -2.79 4.32 2.91
N GLY A 102 -4.08 4.48 3.26
CA GLY A 102 -4.73 5.79 3.35
C GLY A 102 -5.19 6.37 2.00
N SER A 103 -4.95 5.67 0.88
CA SER A 103 -5.55 6.04 -0.40
C SER A 103 -7.06 5.85 -0.38
N TRP A 104 -7.80 6.79 -0.97
CA TRP A 104 -9.23 6.65 -1.21
C TRP A 104 -9.47 5.86 -2.50
N VAL A 105 -10.21 4.77 -2.35
CA VAL A 105 -10.64 3.87 -3.42
C VAL A 105 -12.15 3.81 -3.52
N PHE A 106 -12.61 3.42 -4.71
CA PHE A 106 -14.01 3.22 -5.04
C PHE A 106 -14.23 1.84 -5.68
N ILE A 107 -15.21 1.07 -5.22
CA ILE A 107 -15.53 -0.25 -5.79
C ILE A 107 -16.57 -0.10 -6.92
N THR A 108 -16.27 -0.60 -8.11
CA THR A 108 -17.15 -0.50 -9.30
C THR A 108 -18.13 -1.65 -9.47
N GLN A 109 -17.97 -2.77 -8.75
CA GLN A 109 -18.89 -3.90 -8.86
C GLN A 109 -20.27 -3.59 -8.25
N GLU A 110 -21.31 -3.72 -9.06
CA GLU A 110 -22.69 -3.90 -8.60
C GLU A 110 -22.83 -5.39 -8.23
N GLU A 111 -23.39 -5.68 -7.06
CA GLU A 111 -23.83 -7.05 -6.74
C GLU A 111 -24.96 -7.42 -7.70
N ASP A 112 -24.71 -8.41 -8.58
CA ASP A 112 -25.73 -9.06 -9.44
C ASP A 112 -26.79 -9.80 -8.60
#